data_AF-A0A6M3LG60-F1
#
_entry.id   AF-A0A6M3LG60-F1
#
_cell.length_a   1.000
_cell.length_b   1.000
_cell.length_c   1.000
_cell.angle_alpha   90.00
_cell.angle_beta   90.00
_cell.angle_gamma   90.00
#
_symmetry.space_group_name_H-M   'P 1'
#
loop_
_entity.id
_entity.type
_entity.pdbx_description
1 polymer ?
#
loop_
_entity_poly.entity_id
_entity_poly.type
_entity_poly.pdbx_seq_one_letter_code
_entity_poly.pdbx_strand_id
1 'polypeptide(L)' 'MILTSCIKGGDAQGRPGWLIQFQYDAEFIEKLKSSISHLNREWRPDTKTWWVDEAYEDGLDQLFSNWYALAKLQGTLF' A
#
# COMPACT_ATOMS: atom_id res chain seq x y z
N MET A 1 -10.25 -0.02 6.86
CA MET A 1 -9.04 0.75 7.22
C MET A 1 -8.95 1.96 6.31
N ILE A 2 -8.46 3.10 6.82
CA ILE A 2 -8.27 4.34 6.07
C ILE A 2 -6.78 4.56 5.88
N LEU A 3 -6.35 4.74 4.64
CA LEU A 3 -4.99 5.15 4.30
C LEU A 3 -4.74 6.59 4.72
N THR A 4 -3.56 6.81 5.30
CA THR A 4 -3.01 8.12 5.61
C THR A 4 -2.22 8.67 4.41
N SER A 5 -1.53 7.80 3.68
CA SER A 5 -0.79 8.16 2.48
C SER A 5 -0.74 6.99 1.50
N CYS A 6 -0.78 7.29 0.20
CA CYS A 6 -0.58 6.33 -0.87
C CYS A 6 0.16 7.01 -2.01
N ILE A 7 1.34 6.50 -2.37
CA ILE A 7 2.15 7.01 -3.48
C ILE A 7 2.66 5.85 -4.33
N LYS A 8 2.77 6.04 -5.64
CA LYS A 8 3.50 5.08 -6.50
C LYS A 8 4.99 5.14 -6.18
N GLY A 9 5.62 3.99 -6.05
CA GLY A 9 7.05 3.89 -5.75
C GLY A 9 7.60 2.49 -6.03
N GLY A 10 8.89 2.42 -6.35
CA GLY A 10 9.57 1.16 -6.60
C GLY A 10 9.98 0.44 -5.32
N ASP A 11 10.08 -0.90 -5.35
CA ASP A 11 10.80 -1.67 -4.32
C ASP A 11 12.32 -1.44 -4.40
N ALA A 12 13.10 -2.05 -3.49
CA ALA A 12 14.56 -1.99 -3.52
C ALA A 12 15.17 -2.60 -4.82
N GLN A 13 14.41 -3.40 -5.56
CA GLN A 13 14.80 -4.03 -6.82
C GLN A 13 14.27 -3.27 -8.05
N GLY A 14 13.60 -2.12 -7.86
CA GLY A 14 13.03 -1.32 -8.94
C GLY A 14 11.70 -1.86 -9.48
N ARG A 15 11.04 -2.80 -8.79
CA ARG A 15 9.70 -3.27 -9.17
C ARG A 15 8.67 -2.17 -8.91
N PRO A 16 7.78 -1.86 -9.86
CA PRO A 16 6.73 -0.88 -9.66
C PRO A 16 5.74 -1.35 -8.59
N GLY A 17 5.30 -0.42 -7.76
CA GLY A 17 4.33 -0.70 -6.72
C GLY A 17 3.82 0.54 -6.03
N TRP A 18 3.21 0.32 -4.87
CA TRP A 18 2.55 1.31 -4.07
C TRP A 18 3.14 1.35 -2.67
N LEU A 19 3.55 2.54 -2.25
CA LEU A 19 3.95 2.82 -0.88
C LEU A 19 2.74 3.35 -0.13
N ILE A 20 2.26 2.53 0.79
CA ILE A 20 1.04 2.77 1.54
C ILE A 20 1.37 3.02 3.00
N GLN A 21 0.68 3.99 3.59
CA GLN A 21 0.81 4.34 5.00
C GLN A 21 -0.58 4.41 5.61
N PHE A 22 -0.74 3.79 6.77
CA PHE A 22 -1.99 3.79 7.53
C PHE A 22 -1.65 3.71 9.03
N GLN A 23 -2.61 4.05 9.88
CA GLN A 23 -2.43 3.89 11.33
C GLN A 23 -2.23 2.42 11.70
N TYR A 24 -1.33 2.15 12.65
CA TYR A 24 -1.06 0.80 13.08
C TYR A 24 -2.31 0.14 13.65
N ASP A 25 -2.65 -1.01 13.09
CA ASP A 25 -3.76 -1.85 13.52
C ASP A 25 -3.33 -3.29 13.35
N ALA A 26 -3.28 -4.03 14.45
CA ALA A 26 -2.72 -5.38 14.47
C ALA A 26 -3.57 -6.35 13.65
N GLU A 27 -4.90 -6.27 13.75
CA GLU A 27 -5.83 -7.14 13.02
C GLU A 27 -5.74 -6.90 11.51
N PHE A 28 -5.63 -5.64 11.12
CA PHE A 28 -5.47 -5.26 9.73
C PHE A 28 -4.11 -5.66 9.16
N ILE A 29 -3.03 -5.54 9.93
CA ILE A 29 -1.70 -5.99 9.50
C ILE A 29 -1.71 -7.50 9.25
N GLU A 30 -2.32 -8.30 10.12
CA GLU A 30 -2.44 -9.74 9.90
C GLU A 30 -3.30 -10.05 8.67
N LYS A 31 -4.40 -9.31 8.46
CA LYS A 31 -5.21 -9.41 7.24
C LYS A 31 -4.40 -9.08 5.98
N LEU A 32 -3.65 -7.98 5.97
CA LEU A 32 -2.79 -7.56 4.87
C LEU A 32 -1.70 -8.61 4.58
N LYS A 33 -1.09 -9.16 5.63
CA LYS A 33 -0.12 -10.25 5.51
C LYS A 33 -0.75 -11.56 5.03
N SER A 34 -2.03 -11.79 5.28
CA SER A 34 -2.74 -12.95 4.77
C SER A 34 -3.14 -12.77 3.31
N SER A 35 -3.46 -11.54 2.88
CA SER A 35 -3.95 -11.25 1.52
C SER A 35 -2.84 -11.12 0.48
N ILE A 36 -1.69 -10.57 0.85
CA ILE A 36 -0.60 -10.26 -0.10
C ILE A 36 0.60 -11.10 0.28
N SER A 37 1.25 -11.81 -0.65
CA SER A 37 2.43 -12.62 -0.30
C SER A 37 3.60 -11.76 0.19
N HIS A 38 4.49 -12.32 1.03
CA HIS A 38 5.72 -11.66 1.50
C HIS A 38 6.69 -11.29 0.36
N LEU A 39 6.56 -11.90 -0.82
CA LEU A 39 7.34 -11.56 -2.02
C LEU A 39 6.85 -10.28 -2.72
N ASN A 40 5.59 -9.92 -2.46
CA ASN A 40 4.87 -8.82 -3.11
C ASN A 40 4.51 -7.72 -2.12
N ARG A 41 5.14 -7.75 -0.93
CA ARG A 41 5.03 -6.72 0.09
C ARG A 41 6.37 -6.55 0.78
N GLU A 42 6.73 -5.33 1.12
CA GLU A 42 7.95 -5.02 1.85
C GLU A 42 7.61 -3.97 2.92
N TRP A 43 7.99 -4.23 4.17
CA TRP A 43 7.89 -3.22 5.21
C TRP A 43 9.14 -2.33 5.19
N ARG A 44 8.95 -1.02 5.06
CA ARG A 44 10.01 -0.02 5.11
C ARG A 44 10.01 0.67 6.47
N PRO A 45 10.94 0.30 7.37
CA PRO A 45 10.98 0.87 8.72
C PRO A 45 11.32 2.37 8.70
N ASP A 46 12.16 2.82 7.76
CA ASP A 46 12.61 4.22 7.68
C ASP A 46 11.46 5.21 7.46
N THR A 47 10.56 4.86 6.55
CA THR A 47 9.39 5.69 6.19
C THR A 47 8.11 5.25 6.90
N LYS A 48 8.16 4.14 7.64
CA LYS A 48 6.99 3.48 8.23
C LYS A 48 5.90 3.24 7.18
N THR A 49 6.29 2.73 6.02
CA THR A 49 5.39 2.44 4.90
C THR A 49 5.49 0.99 4.47
N TRP A 50 4.37 0.46 3.98
CA TRP A 50 4.37 -0.81 3.28
C TRP A 50 4.52 -0.54 1.79
N TRP A 51 5.52 -1.12 1.16
CA TRP A 51 5.52 -1.29 -0.27
C TRP A 51 4.68 -2.53 -0.63
N VAL A 52 3.85 -2.40 -1.66
CA VAL A 52 3.02 -3.47 -2.20
C VAL A 52 3.15 -3.45 -3.71
N ASP A 53 3.31 -4.62 -4.32
CA ASP A 53 3.43 -4.76 -5.77
C ASP A 53 2.16 -4.24 -6.49
N GLU A 54 2.33 -3.59 -7.65
CA GLU A 54 1.20 -3.00 -8.39
C GLU A 54 0.18 -4.04 -8.86
N ALA A 55 0.58 -5.31 -9.01
CA ALA A 55 -0.33 -6.40 -9.37
C ALA A 55 -1.43 -6.65 -8.31
N TYR A 56 -1.27 -6.10 -7.11
CA TYR A 56 -2.25 -6.19 -6.02
C TYR A 56 -3.10 -4.92 -5.87
N GLU A 57 -3.08 -4.00 -6.85
CA GLU A 57 -3.91 -2.77 -6.83
C GLU A 57 -5.40 -3.06 -6.57
N ASP A 58 -5.99 -4.04 -7.26
CA ASP A 58 -7.38 -4.45 -7.03
C ASP A 58 -7.64 -4.97 -5.60
N GLY A 59 -6.66 -5.65 -5.01
CA GLY A 59 -6.73 -6.12 -3.63
C GLY A 59 -6.63 -4.96 -2.62
N LEU A 60 -5.85 -3.94 -2.94
CA LEU A 60 -5.73 -2.73 -2.11
C LEU A 60 -7.03 -1.93 -2.10
N ASP A 61 -7.75 -1.86 -3.24
CA ASP A 61 -9.07 -1.22 -3.31
C ASP A 61 -10.10 -1.89 -2.38
N GLN A 62 -10.06 -3.22 -2.28
CA GLN A 62 -10.92 -3.97 -1.35
C GLN A 62 -10.50 -3.83 0.13
N LEU A 63 -9.20 -3.66 0.40
CA LEU A 63 -8.67 -3.55 1.76
C LEU A 63 -8.84 -2.15 2.35
N PHE A 64 -8.74 -1.12 1.51
CA PHE A 64 -8.78 0.27 1.94
C PHE A 64 -9.94 1.00 1.28
N SER A 65 -10.93 1.39 2.09
CA SER A 65 -12.13 2.08 1.63
C SER A 65 -11.86 3.42 0.95
N ASN A 66 -10.68 4.01 1.16
CA ASN A 66 -10.24 5.26 0.54
C ASN A 66 -9.04 5.08 -0.41
N TRP A 67 -8.76 3.84 -0.86
CA TRP A 67 -7.70 3.55 -1.82
C TRP A 67 -7.80 4.43 -3.06
N TYR A 68 -8.93 4.32 -3.77
CA TYR A 68 -9.20 5.07 -4.98
C TYR A 68 -9.05 6.58 -4.78
N ALA A 69 -9.53 7.09 -3.65
CA ALA A 69 -9.46 8.51 -3.33
C ALA A 69 -8.00 8.99 -3.18
N LEU A 70 -7.13 8.24 -2.51
CA LEU A 70 -5.73 8.66 -2.35
C LEU A 70 -4.86 8.32 -3.55
N ALA A 71 -4.99 7.10 -4.07
CA ALA A 71 -4.19 6.62 -5.20
C ALA A 71 -4.52 7.35 -6.52
N LYS A 72 -5.81 7.68 -6.77
CA LYS A 72 -6.22 8.29 -8.05
C LYS A 72 -6.43 9.81 -7.99
N LEU A 73 -6.86 10.38 -6.85
CA LEU A 73 -7.07 11.84 -6.77
C LEU A 73 -5.80 12.62 -6.38
N GLN A 74 -4.87 12.06 -5.61
CA GLN A 74 -3.59 12.76 -5.36
C GLN A 74 -2.71 12.81 -6.62
N GLY A 75 -2.88 11.87 -7.56
CA GLY A 75 -2.16 11.86 -8.83
C GLY A 75 -2.70 12.80 -9.90
N THR A 76 -3.85 13.46 -9.68
CA THR A 76 -4.49 14.37 -10.65
C THR A 76 -4.25 15.86 -10.38
N LEU A 77 -3.43 16.20 -9.38
CA LEU A 77 -3.14 17.58 -8.98
C LEU A 77 -1.85 18.17 -9.57
N PHE A 78 -1.29 17.58 -10.63
CA PHE A 78 -0.16 18.15 -11.37
C PHE A 78 -0.45 18.25 -12.87
#